data_AF-A0A4Q8URS4-F1
#
_entry.id   AF-A0A4Q8URS4-F1
#
_cell.length_a   1.000
_cell.length_b   1.000
_cell.length_c   1.000
_cell.angle_alpha   90.00
_cell.angle_beta   90.00
_cell.angle_gamma   90.00
#
_symmetry.space_group_name_H-M   'P 1'
#
loop_
_entity.id
_entity.type
_entity.pdbx_description
1 polymer ?
#
loop_
_entity_poly.entity_id
_entity_poly.type
_entity_poly.pdbx_seq_one_letter_code
_entity_poly.pdbx_strand_id
1 'polypeptide(L)'
;MPHSPSPVTANVPPYAVALAAKAMSSGKIVIYAGAGISLSQPTNLPTGAVLAQIIHTRLKVAFPVLEDIDPRDLVAVADAVAALPGGENALRQTSAIAANFKSAKPGYAHRVLAHLMLEGVIDVLTTNWDNCIERGAGEERLPTVTTYRDLADISPPSVLKIHGCASQPNSLLVTSGHLEDPPHWVREQTHARLGSAVVVFVGIGDVAGYVKQRIEEAINEVGAVENIRVVTPNIESDWDNSQWKAVAPNLQDDHKIAATADVFMEQIASAYIMERFSEHSAGLASDEELTSDLDKATKGLFESDALSVLQWARDVDINPRVGEAVLKSPELGKVLIALGRLAGTSVRLGHNHVFDTDQGPVEVLVATQMVPPRRLVEVAEFRLQAHAHQGEPHPRFVVAGGVGPIPKPRSLPNNIMGESDELDIVDGPLALVPDITHADEVIAA
;
A
#
# COMPACT_ATOMS: atom_id res chain seq x y z
N MET A 1 -4.82 -19.05 6.14
CA MET A 1 -4.37 -18.60 7.47
C MET A 1 -4.03 -17.11 7.37
N PRO A 2 -4.14 -16.31 8.44
CA PRO A 2 -3.63 -14.95 8.42
C PRO A 2 -2.12 -14.97 8.21
N HIS A 3 -1.61 -14.05 7.41
CA HIS A 3 -0.16 -13.85 7.26
C HIS A 3 0.42 -13.32 8.58
N SER A 4 1.60 -13.82 8.95
CA SER A 4 2.35 -13.40 10.12
C SER A 4 3.61 -12.67 9.64
N PRO A 5 3.59 -11.32 9.61
CA PRO A 5 4.71 -10.56 9.10
C PRO A 5 5.97 -10.77 9.92
N SER A 6 7.11 -10.74 9.25
CA SER A 6 8.45 -10.82 9.81
C SER A 6 9.10 -9.44 9.86
N PRO A 7 10.06 -9.22 10.77
CA PRO A 7 10.85 -7.99 10.80
C PRO A 7 11.54 -7.72 9.45
N VAL A 8 11.73 -6.44 9.12
CA VAL A 8 12.48 -6.04 7.93
C VAL A 8 13.88 -6.65 7.97
N THR A 9 14.29 -7.28 6.86
CA THR A 9 15.56 -7.99 6.80
C THR A 9 16.26 -7.80 5.46
N ALA A 10 17.60 -7.81 5.50
CA ALA A 10 18.44 -7.89 4.31
C ALA A 10 18.38 -9.28 3.64
N ASN A 11 17.97 -10.32 4.37
CA ASN A 11 17.92 -11.70 3.86
C ASN A 11 16.64 -11.98 3.06
N VAL A 12 16.37 -11.13 2.08
CA VAL A 12 15.28 -11.33 1.12
C VAL A 12 15.80 -12.08 -0.12
N PRO A 13 14.92 -12.76 -0.88
CA PRO A 13 15.32 -13.42 -2.11
C PRO A 13 15.92 -12.45 -3.15
N PRO A 14 16.86 -12.89 -4.00
CA PRO A 14 17.51 -12.03 -5.00
C PRO A 14 16.54 -11.31 -5.95
N TYR A 15 15.42 -11.94 -6.31
CA TYR A 15 14.41 -11.28 -7.16
C TYR A 15 13.82 -10.04 -6.49
N ALA A 16 13.66 -10.03 -5.16
CA ALA A 16 13.07 -8.92 -4.44
C ALA A 16 14.02 -7.73 -4.43
N VAL A 17 15.32 -7.99 -4.23
CA VAL A 17 16.38 -6.98 -4.35
C VAL A 17 16.42 -6.40 -5.76
N ALA A 18 16.42 -7.25 -6.79
CA ALA A 18 16.45 -6.81 -8.19
C ALA A 18 15.21 -5.97 -8.57
N LEU A 19 14.03 -6.37 -8.09
CA LEU A 19 12.80 -5.60 -8.29
C LEU A 19 12.86 -4.25 -7.54
N ALA A 20 13.25 -4.22 -6.28
CA ALA A 20 13.40 -2.97 -5.54
C ALA A 20 14.39 -2.01 -6.25
N ALA A 21 15.56 -2.49 -6.64
CA ALA A 21 16.56 -1.74 -7.43
C ALA A 21 15.96 -1.18 -8.74
N LYS A 22 15.18 -1.99 -9.46
CA LYS A 22 14.50 -1.58 -10.69
C LYS A 22 13.49 -0.45 -10.45
N ALA A 23 12.70 -0.58 -9.38
CA ALA A 23 11.69 0.39 -9.01
C ALA A 23 12.29 1.76 -8.66
N MET A 24 13.49 1.78 -8.06
CA MET A 24 14.20 3.01 -7.70
C MET A 24 14.92 3.66 -8.89
N SER A 25 15.49 2.86 -9.81
CA SER A 25 16.40 3.35 -10.85
C SER A 25 15.71 3.78 -12.16
N SER A 26 14.67 3.08 -12.59
CA SER A 26 14.15 3.21 -13.97
C SER A 26 12.68 3.57 -14.08
N GLY A 27 12.02 3.82 -12.94
CA GLY A 27 10.60 4.13 -12.87
C GLY A 27 9.74 2.88 -12.90
N LYS A 28 9.04 2.67 -11.78
CA LYS A 28 7.85 1.86 -11.53
C LYS A 28 7.82 0.42 -12.04
N ILE A 29 7.69 -0.50 -11.08
CA ILE A 29 7.18 -1.85 -11.35
C ILE A 29 5.67 -1.76 -11.55
N VAL A 30 5.14 -2.52 -12.49
CA VAL A 30 3.70 -2.71 -12.64
C VAL A 30 3.30 -4.01 -11.97
N ILE A 31 2.45 -3.91 -10.95
CA ILE A 31 1.80 -5.08 -10.35
C ILE A 31 0.45 -5.27 -11.00
N TYR A 32 0.26 -6.44 -11.61
CA TYR A 32 -1.02 -6.89 -12.13
C TYR A 32 -1.63 -7.90 -11.16
N ALA A 33 -2.56 -7.45 -10.32
CA ALA A 33 -3.08 -8.20 -9.20
C ALA A 33 -4.40 -8.92 -9.51
N GLY A 34 -4.42 -10.23 -9.25
CA GLY A 34 -5.59 -11.10 -9.38
C GLY A 34 -6.25 -11.49 -8.05
N ALA A 35 -7.26 -12.35 -8.12
CA ALA A 35 -8.09 -12.72 -6.96
C ALA A 35 -7.30 -13.36 -5.81
N GLY A 36 -6.12 -13.92 -6.11
CA GLY A 36 -5.20 -14.52 -5.14
C GLY A 36 -4.77 -13.57 -4.03
N ILE A 37 -4.70 -12.25 -4.28
CA ILE A 37 -4.37 -11.29 -3.22
C ILE A 37 -5.49 -11.16 -2.17
N SER A 38 -6.72 -11.55 -2.54
CA SER A 38 -7.94 -11.42 -1.72
C SER A 38 -8.34 -12.69 -0.99
N LEU A 39 -7.62 -13.81 -1.17
CA LEU A 39 -7.96 -15.11 -0.56
C LEU A 39 -7.56 -15.22 0.91
N SER A 40 -6.42 -14.65 1.30
CA SER A 40 -5.93 -14.71 2.67
C SER A 40 -6.82 -13.94 3.64
N GLN A 41 -6.86 -14.39 4.90
CA GLN A 41 -7.41 -13.60 6.00
C GLN A 41 -6.56 -12.32 6.20
N PRO A 42 -7.16 -11.18 6.57
CA PRO A 42 -8.58 -10.97 6.90
C PRO A 42 -9.51 -10.64 5.72
N THR A 43 -9.03 -10.62 4.47
CA THR A 43 -9.87 -10.29 3.30
C THR A 43 -10.85 -11.41 2.98
N ASN A 44 -10.34 -12.64 2.86
CA ASN A 44 -11.12 -13.88 2.76
C ASN A 44 -12.28 -13.81 1.74
N LEU A 45 -12.01 -13.25 0.56
CA LEU A 45 -12.94 -13.21 -0.55
C LEU A 45 -12.87 -14.52 -1.36
N PRO A 46 -13.98 -14.91 -2.03
CA PRO A 46 -14.05 -16.17 -2.75
C PRO A 46 -13.16 -16.18 -4.01
N THR A 47 -12.77 -17.38 -4.43
CA THR A 47 -12.22 -17.61 -5.78
C THR A 47 -13.29 -17.38 -6.86
N GLY A 48 -12.88 -17.24 -8.13
CA GLY A 48 -13.81 -17.10 -9.25
C GLY A 48 -14.84 -18.24 -9.33
N ALA A 49 -14.43 -19.49 -9.11
CA ALA A 49 -15.33 -20.64 -9.13
C ALA A 49 -16.37 -20.61 -8.00
N VAL A 50 -15.99 -20.21 -6.79
CA VAL A 50 -16.93 -20.06 -5.66
C VAL A 50 -17.87 -18.88 -5.91
N LEU A 51 -17.35 -17.79 -6.48
CA LEU A 51 -18.14 -16.62 -6.85
C LEU A 51 -19.19 -16.97 -7.92
N ALA A 52 -18.83 -17.77 -8.93
CA ALA A 52 -19.73 -18.28 -9.95
C ALA A 52 -20.91 -19.04 -9.32
N GLN A 53 -20.64 -19.94 -8.38
CA GLN A 53 -21.67 -20.72 -7.71
C GLN A 53 -22.65 -19.85 -6.93
N ILE A 54 -22.14 -18.80 -6.27
CA ILE A 54 -22.97 -17.84 -5.53
C ILE A 54 -23.87 -17.07 -6.51
N ILE A 55 -23.32 -16.59 -7.62
CA ILE A 55 -24.08 -15.83 -8.63
C ILE A 55 -25.13 -16.73 -9.30
N HIS A 56 -24.74 -17.93 -9.74
CA HIS A 56 -25.63 -18.96 -10.28
C HIS A 56 -26.80 -19.23 -9.34
N THR A 57 -26.51 -19.50 -8.07
CA THR A 57 -27.53 -19.79 -7.06
C THR A 57 -28.53 -18.65 -6.86
N ARG A 58 -28.07 -17.39 -6.95
CA ARG A 58 -28.94 -16.21 -6.80
C ARG A 58 -29.78 -15.94 -8.04
N LEU A 59 -29.26 -16.23 -9.22
CA LEU A 59 -29.91 -15.90 -10.49
C LEU A 59 -30.80 -17.03 -11.01
N LYS A 60 -30.54 -18.29 -10.68
CA LYS A 60 -31.27 -19.46 -11.24
C LYS A 60 -32.79 -19.40 -11.06
N VAL A 61 -33.28 -18.75 -10.01
CA VAL A 61 -34.73 -18.61 -9.76
C VAL A 61 -35.40 -17.71 -10.80
N ALA A 62 -34.70 -16.65 -11.23
CA ALA A 62 -35.20 -15.70 -12.22
C ALA A 62 -34.82 -16.08 -13.66
N PHE A 63 -33.76 -16.89 -13.81
CA PHE A 63 -33.18 -17.26 -15.10
C PHE A 63 -33.06 -18.79 -15.21
N PRO A 64 -34.14 -19.50 -15.63
CA PRO A 64 -34.14 -20.97 -15.74
C PRO A 64 -33.10 -21.53 -16.72
N VAL A 65 -32.59 -20.71 -17.66
CA VAL A 65 -31.48 -21.08 -18.56
C VAL A 65 -30.23 -21.56 -17.82
N LEU A 66 -30.07 -21.20 -16.54
CA LEU A 66 -28.95 -21.62 -15.72
C LEU A 66 -29.02 -23.08 -15.24
N GLU A 67 -30.12 -23.80 -15.43
CA GLU A 67 -30.23 -25.22 -15.02
C GLU A 67 -29.20 -26.11 -15.72
N ASP A 68 -28.88 -25.81 -16.99
CA ASP A 68 -27.97 -26.60 -17.83
C ASP A 68 -26.54 -26.02 -17.88
N ILE A 69 -26.25 -24.96 -17.11
CA ILE A 69 -24.95 -24.28 -17.10
C ILE A 69 -24.13 -24.76 -15.90
N ASP A 70 -22.84 -25.03 -16.11
CA ASP A 70 -21.92 -25.36 -15.02
C ASP A 70 -21.89 -24.20 -14.01
N PRO A 71 -22.34 -24.41 -12.75
CA PRO A 71 -22.41 -23.35 -11.75
C PRO A 71 -21.03 -22.84 -11.33
N ARG A 72 -19.93 -23.50 -11.71
CA ARG A 72 -18.56 -23.08 -11.41
C ARG A 72 -17.94 -22.20 -12.50
N ASP A 73 -18.52 -22.15 -13.69
CA ASP A 73 -18.02 -21.34 -14.79
C ASP A 73 -18.66 -19.95 -14.74
N LEU A 74 -17.90 -18.99 -14.21
CA LEU A 74 -18.38 -17.61 -14.04
C LEU A 74 -18.82 -16.99 -15.38
N VAL A 75 -18.10 -17.27 -16.47
CA VAL A 75 -18.39 -16.67 -17.77
C VAL A 75 -19.58 -17.35 -18.42
N ALA A 76 -19.68 -18.67 -18.38
CA ALA A 76 -20.84 -19.37 -18.92
C ALA A 76 -22.13 -18.94 -18.19
N VAL A 77 -22.08 -18.77 -16.86
CA VAL A 77 -23.19 -18.22 -16.07
C VAL A 77 -23.51 -16.79 -16.49
N ALA A 78 -22.49 -15.95 -16.65
CA ALA A 78 -22.65 -14.56 -17.05
C ALA A 78 -23.28 -14.42 -18.44
N ASP A 79 -22.78 -15.15 -19.43
CA ASP A 79 -23.22 -15.10 -20.82
C ASP A 79 -24.67 -15.58 -20.97
N ALA A 80 -25.02 -16.70 -20.31
CA ALA A 80 -26.37 -17.24 -20.33
C ALA A 80 -27.41 -16.24 -19.77
N VAL A 81 -27.06 -15.53 -18.69
CA VAL A 81 -27.94 -14.50 -18.11
C VAL A 81 -27.99 -13.26 -19.00
N ALA A 82 -26.83 -12.75 -19.44
CA ALA A 82 -26.73 -11.52 -20.21
C ALA A 82 -27.43 -11.59 -21.57
N ALA A 83 -27.57 -12.79 -22.15
CA ALA A 83 -28.31 -13.02 -23.40
C ALA A 83 -29.82 -12.73 -23.29
N LEU A 84 -30.37 -12.63 -22.08
CA LEU A 84 -31.79 -12.43 -21.84
C LEU A 84 -32.13 -10.94 -21.58
N PRO A 85 -33.34 -10.47 -21.93
CA PRO A 85 -33.76 -9.09 -21.67
C PRO A 85 -33.60 -8.70 -20.20
N GLY A 86 -32.85 -7.62 -19.93
CA GLY A 86 -32.56 -7.14 -18.58
C GLY A 86 -31.52 -7.98 -17.79
N GLY A 87 -31.02 -9.07 -18.39
CA GLY A 87 -30.09 -9.99 -17.78
C GLY A 87 -28.73 -9.36 -17.44
N GLU A 88 -28.18 -8.52 -18.32
CA GLU A 88 -26.89 -7.84 -18.07
C GLU A 88 -26.93 -6.97 -16.80
N ASN A 89 -28.01 -6.20 -16.60
CA ASN A 89 -28.18 -5.41 -15.40
C ASN A 89 -28.35 -6.30 -14.17
N ALA A 90 -29.19 -7.34 -14.25
CA ALA A 90 -29.38 -8.30 -13.14
C ALA A 90 -28.06 -8.98 -12.74
N LEU A 91 -27.26 -9.37 -13.74
CA LEU A 91 -25.93 -9.97 -13.55
C LEU A 91 -24.99 -9.01 -12.83
N ARG A 92 -24.84 -7.77 -13.32
CA ARG A 92 -23.93 -6.77 -12.71
C ARG A 92 -24.34 -6.43 -11.27
N GLN A 93 -25.63 -6.21 -11.03
CA GLN A 93 -26.12 -5.92 -9.67
C GLN A 93 -25.89 -7.10 -8.73
N THR A 94 -26.17 -8.33 -9.18
CA THR A 94 -25.98 -9.54 -8.37
C THR A 94 -24.50 -9.80 -8.09
N SER A 95 -23.64 -9.63 -9.09
CA SER A 95 -22.19 -9.79 -9.00
C SER A 95 -21.60 -8.82 -7.97
N ALA A 96 -22.02 -7.55 -7.99
CA ALA A 96 -21.54 -6.53 -7.06
C ALA A 96 -21.84 -6.82 -5.58
N ILE A 97 -22.80 -7.69 -5.27
CA ILE A 97 -23.19 -8.08 -3.91
C ILE A 97 -22.93 -9.56 -3.62
N ALA A 98 -22.32 -10.30 -4.55
CA ALA A 98 -22.09 -11.74 -4.42
C ALA A 98 -21.10 -12.08 -3.29
N ALA A 99 -20.21 -11.15 -2.96
CA ALA A 99 -19.33 -11.22 -1.80
C ALA A 99 -19.20 -9.84 -1.12
N ASN A 100 -18.46 -9.79 -0.01
CA ASN A 100 -18.23 -8.56 0.77
C ASN A 100 -17.19 -7.62 0.12
N PHE A 101 -17.23 -7.44 -1.19
CA PHE A 101 -16.26 -6.68 -1.98
C PHE A 101 -16.02 -5.24 -1.48
N LYS A 102 -17.03 -4.62 -0.86
CA LYS A 102 -16.98 -3.22 -0.43
C LYS A 102 -16.51 -3.03 1.02
N SER A 103 -16.65 -4.08 1.83
CA SER A 103 -16.49 -4.01 3.30
C SER A 103 -15.45 -4.97 3.86
N ALA A 104 -14.98 -5.95 3.07
CA ALA A 104 -13.89 -6.84 3.45
C ALA A 104 -12.68 -6.04 3.96
N LYS A 105 -12.02 -6.57 4.99
CA LYS A 105 -10.85 -5.91 5.58
C LYS A 105 -9.65 -6.12 4.65
N PRO A 106 -8.93 -5.05 4.27
CA PRO A 106 -7.71 -5.20 3.49
C PRO A 106 -6.70 -6.11 4.16
N GLY A 107 -6.20 -7.09 3.40
CA GLY A 107 -5.15 -8.01 3.82
C GLY A 107 -3.75 -7.39 3.74
N TYR A 108 -2.73 -8.16 4.11
CA TYR A 108 -1.35 -7.66 4.15
C TYR A 108 -0.88 -7.18 2.77
N ALA A 109 -1.02 -8.02 1.73
CA ALA A 109 -0.67 -7.66 0.36
C ALA A 109 -1.35 -6.37 -0.12
N HIS A 110 -2.66 -6.18 0.15
CA HIS A 110 -3.38 -4.96 -0.23
C HIS A 110 -2.79 -3.71 0.41
N ARG A 111 -2.47 -3.79 1.70
CA ARG A 111 -1.95 -2.66 2.47
C ARG A 111 -0.53 -2.33 2.00
N VAL A 112 0.32 -3.32 1.77
CA VAL A 112 1.68 -3.08 1.23
C VAL A 112 1.61 -2.49 -0.18
N LEU A 113 0.77 -3.04 -1.07
CA LEU A 113 0.54 -2.46 -2.40
C LEU A 113 0.15 -0.98 -2.31
N ALA A 114 -0.80 -0.66 -1.43
CA ALA A 114 -1.26 0.71 -1.26
C ALA A 114 -0.11 1.65 -0.82
N HIS A 115 0.72 1.24 0.14
CA HIS A 115 1.81 2.09 0.63
C HIS A 115 2.96 2.20 -0.39
N LEU A 116 3.28 1.15 -1.13
CA LEU A 116 4.25 1.25 -2.22
C LEU A 116 3.77 2.16 -3.36
N MET A 117 2.45 2.23 -3.61
CA MET A 117 1.87 3.22 -4.52
C MET A 117 1.94 4.64 -3.96
N LEU A 118 1.67 4.83 -2.66
CA LEU A 118 1.82 6.13 -1.99
C LEU A 118 3.27 6.63 -2.03
N GLU A 119 4.24 5.71 -1.94
CA GLU A 119 5.67 6.00 -2.12
C GLU A 119 6.09 6.16 -3.60
N GLY A 120 5.17 6.01 -4.56
CA GLY A 120 5.44 6.17 -5.99
C GLY A 120 6.28 5.06 -6.63
N VAL A 121 6.46 3.94 -5.92
CA VAL A 121 7.37 2.83 -6.27
C VAL A 121 6.76 1.91 -7.32
N ILE A 122 5.44 1.73 -7.26
CA ILE A 122 4.72 0.81 -8.13
C ILE A 122 3.49 1.47 -8.75
N ASP A 123 3.06 0.88 -9.85
CA ASP A 123 1.74 1.08 -10.44
C ASP A 123 0.93 -0.20 -10.33
N VAL A 124 -0.39 -0.10 -10.13
CA VAL A 124 -1.25 -1.27 -9.91
C VAL A 124 -2.40 -1.31 -10.90
N LEU A 125 -2.51 -2.45 -11.58
CA LEU A 125 -3.69 -2.88 -12.31
C LEU A 125 -4.30 -4.06 -11.56
N THR A 126 -5.62 -4.14 -11.47
CA THR A 126 -6.27 -5.29 -10.85
C THR A 126 -7.57 -5.70 -11.50
N THR A 127 -7.75 -7.02 -11.61
CA THR A 127 -8.98 -7.67 -12.06
C THR A 127 -10.00 -7.84 -10.93
N ASN A 128 -9.65 -7.46 -9.70
CA ASN A 128 -10.50 -7.68 -8.53
C ASN A 128 -11.58 -6.61 -8.42
N TRP A 129 -12.81 -7.04 -8.13
CA TRP A 129 -13.96 -6.16 -7.96
C TRP A 129 -14.04 -5.50 -6.58
N ASP A 130 -13.27 -6.00 -5.60
CA ASP A 130 -13.19 -5.40 -4.26
C ASP A 130 -12.50 -4.03 -4.27
N ASN A 131 -12.58 -3.32 -3.14
CA ASN A 131 -11.93 -2.03 -2.92
C ASN A 131 -10.83 -2.09 -1.86
N CYS A 132 -10.20 -3.26 -1.68
CA CYS A 132 -9.28 -3.50 -0.56
C CYS A 132 -7.92 -2.81 -0.74
N ILE A 133 -7.40 -2.65 -1.97
CA ILE A 133 -6.13 -1.94 -2.21
C ILE A 133 -6.29 -0.47 -1.82
N GLU A 134 -7.37 0.14 -2.29
CA GLU A 134 -7.73 1.54 -2.08
C GLU A 134 -7.83 1.87 -0.60
N ARG A 135 -8.55 1.03 0.14
CA ARG A 135 -8.72 1.14 1.60
C ARG A 135 -7.49 0.68 2.38
N GLY A 136 -6.55 0.00 1.73
CA GLY A 136 -5.30 -0.47 2.33
C GLY A 136 -4.39 0.67 2.80
N ALA A 137 -4.55 1.86 2.20
CA ALA A 137 -3.87 3.11 2.55
C ALA A 137 -4.46 3.81 3.81
N GLY A 138 -5.53 3.30 4.40
CA GLY A 138 -6.19 3.99 5.52
C GLY A 138 -6.81 5.33 5.09
N GLU A 139 -6.49 6.40 5.81
CA GLU A 139 -7.08 7.73 5.60
C GLU A 139 -6.60 8.42 4.29
N GLU A 140 -5.38 8.13 3.82
CA GLU A 140 -4.85 8.70 2.55
C GLU A 140 -5.55 8.14 1.30
N ARG A 141 -6.34 7.06 1.47
CA ARG A 141 -7.14 6.33 0.47
C ARG A 141 -6.81 6.62 -1.00
N LEU A 142 -6.25 5.63 -1.69
CA LEU A 142 -5.92 5.76 -3.12
C LEU A 142 -7.17 5.94 -4.00
N PRO A 143 -7.12 6.83 -5.00
CA PRO A 143 -8.18 6.97 -5.97
C PRO A 143 -8.22 5.78 -6.95
N THR A 144 -9.36 5.59 -7.62
CA THR A 144 -9.60 4.46 -8.53
C THR A 144 -10.10 4.89 -9.88
N VAL A 145 -9.56 4.25 -10.92
CA VAL A 145 -10.07 4.41 -12.28
C VAL A 145 -10.86 3.16 -12.66
N THR A 146 -12.16 3.35 -12.88
CA THR A 146 -13.09 2.31 -13.34
C THR A 146 -13.74 2.67 -14.68
N THR A 147 -13.64 3.92 -15.10
CA THR A 147 -14.24 4.47 -16.33
C THR A 147 -13.31 5.46 -17.03
N TYR A 148 -13.64 5.81 -18.28
CA TYR A 148 -12.92 6.85 -19.02
C TYR A 148 -12.98 8.22 -18.34
N ARG A 149 -14.11 8.53 -17.67
CA ARG A 149 -14.28 9.78 -16.94
C ARG A 149 -13.32 9.84 -15.75
N ASP A 150 -13.22 8.75 -14.99
CA ASP A 150 -12.27 8.67 -13.89
C ASP A 150 -10.84 8.91 -14.38
N LEU A 151 -10.47 8.36 -15.54
CA LEU A 151 -9.14 8.53 -16.11
C LEU A 151 -8.81 10.01 -16.45
N ALA A 152 -9.82 10.79 -16.84
CA ALA A 152 -9.65 12.22 -17.13
C ALA A 152 -9.58 13.08 -15.85
N ASP A 153 -10.30 12.67 -14.80
CA ASP A 153 -10.48 13.47 -13.59
C ASP A 153 -9.48 13.10 -12.46
N ILE A 154 -8.88 11.92 -12.50
CA ILE A 154 -8.02 11.38 -11.44
C ILE A 154 -6.54 11.45 -11.84
N SER A 155 -5.74 12.10 -10.98
CA SER A 155 -4.28 12.11 -11.13
C SER A 155 -3.65 10.83 -10.55
N PRO A 156 -2.64 10.25 -11.21
CA PRO A 156 -1.84 9.17 -10.64
C PRO A 156 -1.09 9.61 -9.36
N PRO A 157 -0.74 8.67 -8.47
CA PRO A 157 -1.01 7.23 -8.57
C PRO A 157 -2.47 6.89 -8.24
N SER A 158 -3.03 5.95 -9.01
CA SER A 158 -4.40 5.47 -8.87
C SER A 158 -4.45 3.98 -9.15
N VAL A 159 -5.41 3.29 -8.53
CA VAL A 159 -5.64 1.86 -8.77
C VAL A 159 -6.48 1.70 -10.04
N LEU A 160 -5.93 1.04 -11.05
CA LEU A 160 -6.63 0.78 -12.31
C LEU A 160 -7.45 -0.51 -12.20
N LYS A 161 -8.78 -0.38 -12.13
CA LYS A 161 -9.74 -1.48 -11.94
C LYS A 161 -10.23 -1.98 -13.29
N ILE A 162 -9.41 -2.77 -13.95
CA ILE A 162 -9.62 -3.16 -15.36
C ILE A 162 -10.86 -4.04 -15.59
N HIS A 163 -11.36 -4.73 -14.56
CA HIS A 163 -12.64 -5.48 -14.63
C HIS A 163 -13.80 -4.74 -13.94
N GLY A 164 -13.63 -3.44 -13.67
CA GLY A 164 -14.59 -2.62 -12.92
C GLY A 164 -14.51 -2.82 -11.42
N CYS A 165 -15.47 -2.22 -10.71
CA CYS A 165 -15.53 -2.25 -9.24
C CYS A 165 -16.96 -2.55 -8.76
N ALA A 166 -17.09 -3.39 -7.72
CA ALA A 166 -18.39 -3.69 -7.12
C ALA A 166 -19.08 -2.43 -6.53
N SER A 167 -18.31 -1.41 -6.15
CA SER A 167 -18.85 -0.11 -5.71
C SER A 167 -19.54 0.67 -6.84
N GLN A 168 -19.21 0.36 -8.09
CA GLN A 168 -19.85 0.92 -9.28
C GLN A 168 -20.33 -0.23 -10.18
N PRO A 169 -21.46 -0.90 -9.85
CA PRO A 169 -21.87 -2.14 -10.51
C PRO A 169 -21.90 -2.07 -12.05
N ASN A 170 -22.25 -0.91 -12.61
CA ASN A 170 -22.30 -0.69 -14.06
C ASN A 170 -20.93 -0.74 -14.75
N SER A 171 -19.83 -0.62 -14.01
CA SER A 171 -18.46 -0.77 -14.52
C SER A 171 -18.00 -2.23 -14.64
N LEU A 172 -18.73 -3.18 -14.03
CA LEU A 172 -18.28 -4.57 -13.95
C LEU A 172 -18.27 -5.24 -15.33
N LEU A 173 -17.11 -5.82 -15.65
CA LEU A 173 -16.89 -6.66 -16.82
C LEU A 173 -16.95 -8.13 -16.38
N VAL A 174 -17.95 -8.87 -16.86
CA VAL A 174 -18.27 -10.22 -16.35
C VAL A 174 -18.47 -11.26 -17.46
N THR A 175 -18.96 -10.85 -18.62
CA THR A 175 -19.31 -11.73 -19.75
C THR A 175 -18.13 -11.87 -20.71
N SER A 176 -18.12 -12.90 -21.54
CA SER A 176 -17.12 -13.06 -22.62
C SER A 176 -17.04 -11.80 -23.48
N GLY A 177 -18.17 -11.26 -23.93
CA GLY A 177 -18.20 -10.03 -24.73
C GLY A 177 -17.56 -8.81 -24.05
N HIS A 178 -17.78 -8.61 -22.74
CA HIS A 178 -17.09 -7.55 -21.98
C HIS A 178 -15.58 -7.76 -21.93
N LEU A 179 -15.18 -9.02 -21.88
CA LEU A 179 -13.80 -9.46 -21.70
C LEU A 179 -13.08 -9.67 -23.03
N GLU A 180 -13.76 -9.63 -24.17
CA GLU A 180 -13.19 -9.60 -25.53
C GLU A 180 -13.07 -8.16 -26.05
N ASP A 181 -14.07 -7.30 -25.81
CA ASP A 181 -14.06 -5.88 -26.18
C ASP A 181 -14.27 -5.00 -24.94
N PRO A 182 -13.21 -4.68 -24.17
CA PRO A 182 -13.35 -3.91 -22.96
C PRO A 182 -13.40 -2.42 -23.34
N PRO A 183 -13.75 -1.53 -22.41
CA PRO A 183 -13.67 -0.10 -22.65
C PRO A 183 -12.27 0.32 -23.16
N HIS A 184 -12.23 1.24 -24.13
CA HIS A 184 -10.97 1.66 -24.78
C HIS A 184 -9.86 2.04 -23.81
N TRP A 185 -10.21 2.76 -22.73
CA TRP A 185 -9.26 3.18 -21.70
C TRP A 185 -8.55 1.99 -21.03
N VAL A 186 -9.22 0.85 -20.87
CA VAL A 186 -8.62 -0.36 -20.28
C VAL A 186 -7.50 -0.85 -21.19
N ARG A 187 -7.73 -0.92 -22.50
CA ARG A 187 -6.70 -1.32 -23.48
C ARG A 187 -5.52 -0.35 -23.47
N GLU A 188 -5.80 0.95 -23.59
CA GLU A 188 -4.75 1.97 -23.63
C GLU A 188 -3.89 1.99 -22.37
N GLN A 189 -4.51 1.96 -21.19
CA GLN A 189 -3.77 2.01 -19.93
C GLN A 189 -3.03 0.71 -19.64
N THR A 190 -3.60 -0.43 -20.03
CA THR A 190 -2.91 -1.72 -19.94
C THR A 190 -1.67 -1.69 -20.84
N HIS A 191 -1.82 -1.39 -22.13
CA HIS A 191 -0.71 -1.28 -23.08
C HIS A 191 0.37 -0.29 -22.60
N ALA A 192 -0.03 0.91 -22.17
CA ALA A 192 0.92 1.95 -21.75
C ALA A 192 1.76 1.55 -20.53
N ARG A 193 1.17 0.83 -19.57
CA ARG A 193 1.91 0.40 -18.35
C ARG A 193 2.75 -0.83 -18.62
N LEU A 194 2.26 -1.74 -19.43
CA LEU A 194 2.92 -2.99 -19.75
C LEU A 194 4.15 -2.80 -20.68
N GLY A 195 4.06 -1.91 -21.67
CA GLY A 195 5.11 -1.73 -22.68
C GLY A 195 6.39 -1.03 -22.20
N SER A 196 6.39 -0.44 -21.00
CA SER A 196 7.54 0.36 -20.50
C SER A 196 8.14 -0.14 -19.18
N ALA A 197 7.63 -1.23 -18.61
CA ALA A 197 7.93 -1.61 -17.23
C ALA A 197 8.22 -3.11 -17.06
N VAL A 198 8.84 -3.44 -15.93
CA VAL A 198 8.81 -4.81 -15.41
C VAL A 198 7.41 -5.06 -14.86
N VAL A 199 6.79 -6.14 -15.31
CA VAL A 199 5.43 -6.52 -14.94
C VAL A 199 5.47 -7.76 -14.06
N VAL A 200 4.79 -7.68 -12.92
CA VAL A 200 4.65 -8.80 -12.00
C VAL A 200 3.17 -9.15 -11.87
N PHE A 201 2.81 -10.35 -12.29
CA PHE A 201 1.48 -10.90 -12.10
C PHE A 201 1.39 -11.59 -10.74
N VAL A 202 0.52 -11.11 -9.86
CA VAL A 202 0.42 -11.60 -8.48
C VAL A 202 -0.96 -12.16 -8.20
N GLY A 203 -1.02 -13.41 -7.75
CA GLY A 203 -2.27 -14.02 -7.33
C GLY A 203 -3.22 -14.37 -8.47
N ILE A 204 -2.68 -14.65 -9.66
CA ILE A 204 -3.44 -15.16 -10.80
C ILE A 204 -3.14 -16.65 -10.93
N GLY A 205 -3.94 -17.48 -10.25
CA GLY A 205 -3.74 -18.93 -10.16
C GLY A 205 -4.49 -19.73 -11.23
N ASP A 206 -5.78 -19.42 -11.41
CA ASP A 206 -6.61 -19.98 -12.48
C ASP A 206 -6.96 -18.82 -13.42
N VAL A 207 -6.15 -18.71 -14.47
CA VAL A 207 -6.41 -17.96 -15.68
C VAL A 207 -7.62 -18.62 -16.38
N ALA A 208 -8.83 -18.33 -15.91
CA ALA A 208 -10.04 -18.64 -16.64
C ALA A 208 -9.88 -18.21 -18.12
N GLY A 209 -10.47 -18.94 -19.07
CA GLY A 209 -10.16 -18.78 -20.51
C GLY A 209 -10.19 -17.33 -21.02
N TYR A 210 -11.03 -16.48 -20.44
CA TYR A 210 -11.10 -15.05 -20.73
C TYR A 210 -9.94 -14.22 -20.15
N VAL A 211 -9.47 -14.55 -18.93
CA VAL A 211 -8.27 -13.95 -18.33
C VAL A 211 -7.05 -14.35 -19.16
N LYS A 212 -7.10 -15.53 -19.79
CA LYS A 212 -6.01 -16.03 -20.65
C LYS A 212 -5.79 -15.12 -21.83
N GLN A 213 -6.87 -14.80 -22.54
CA GLN A 213 -6.80 -13.86 -23.65
C GLN A 213 -6.23 -12.51 -23.21
N ARG A 214 -6.65 -12.00 -22.05
CA ARG A 214 -6.14 -10.72 -21.54
C ARG A 214 -4.69 -10.77 -21.09
N ILE A 215 -4.24 -11.88 -20.53
CA ILE A 215 -2.83 -12.07 -20.20
C ILE A 215 -2.03 -12.28 -21.48
N GLU A 216 -2.51 -13.04 -22.46
CA GLU A 216 -1.84 -13.20 -23.76
C GLU A 216 -1.69 -11.86 -24.49
N GLU A 217 -2.76 -11.05 -24.54
CA GLU A 217 -2.72 -9.68 -25.04
C GLU A 217 -1.72 -8.84 -24.24
N ALA A 218 -1.82 -8.84 -22.91
CA ALA A 218 -0.88 -8.15 -22.04
C ALA A 218 0.58 -8.57 -22.33
N ILE A 219 0.89 -9.86 -22.46
CA ILE A 219 2.23 -10.36 -22.79
C ILE A 219 2.67 -9.92 -24.17
N ASN A 220 1.80 -10.04 -25.17
CA ASN A 220 2.07 -9.57 -26.53
C ASN A 220 2.36 -8.06 -26.55
N GLU A 221 1.74 -7.29 -25.64
CA GLU A 221 1.95 -5.85 -25.47
C GLU A 221 3.19 -5.49 -24.64
N VAL A 222 3.54 -6.26 -23.59
CA VAL A 222 4.78 -6.10 -22.79
C VAL A 222 6.02 -6.31 -23.67
N GLY A 223 5.92 -7.12 -24.73
CA GLY A 223 7.03 -7.48 -25.59
C GLY A 223 7.86 -8.62 -25.01
N ALA A 224 9.12 -8.37 -24.67
CA ALA A 224 10.05 -9.43 -24.29
C ALA A 224 9.66 -10.11 -22.96
N VAL A 225 9.52 -11.44 -23.00
CA VAL A 225 9.12 -12.28 -21.85
C VAL A 225 10.04 -12.10 -20.63
N GLU A 226 11.26 -11.59 -20.84
CA GLU A 226 12.21 -11.20 -19.80
C GLU A 226 11.70 -10.07 -18.86
N ASN A 227 10.67 -9.34 -19.25
CA ASN A 227 10.04 -8.31 -18.43
C ASN A 227 8.90 -8.83 -17.53
N ILE A 228 8.54 -10.10 -17.65
CA ILE A 228 7.43 -10.70 -16.92
C ILE A 228 7.91 -11.52 -15.74
N ARG A 229 7.22 -11.40 -14.61
CA ARG A 229 7.33 -12.29 -13.45
C ARG A 229 5.95 -12.79 -13.05
N VAL A 230 5.86 -14.03 -12.62
CA VAL A 230 4.61 -14.66 -12.16
C VAL A 230 4.77 -15.12 -10.73
N VAL A 231 3.88 -14.65 -9.85
CA VAL A 231 3.88 -14.96 -8.43
C VAL A 231 2.63 -15.77 -8.08
N THR A 232 2.83 -17.05 -7.85
CA THR A 232 1.80 -17.94 -7.28
C THR A 232 2.46 -19.11 -6.54
N PRO A 233 1.90 -19.58 -5.40
CA PRO A 233 2.60 -20.50 -4.50
C PRO A 233 3.12 -21.80 -5.13
N ASN A 234 2.43 -22.29 -6.16
CA ASN A 234 2.73 -23.57 -6.79
C ASN A 234 3.30 -23.43 -8.22
N ILE A 235 3.75 -22.23 -8.62
CA ILE A 235 4.13 -21.98 -10.03
C ILE A 235 5.26 -22.89 -10.51
N GLU A 236 6.23 -23.19 -9.64
CA GLU A 236 7.36 -24.05 -9.96
C GLU A 236 6.96 -25.53 -9.98
N SER A 237 6.23 -25.96 -8.95
CA SER A 237 5.86 -27.38 -8.76
C SER A 237 4.75 -27.84 -9.69
N ASP A 238 3.91 -26.92 -10.20
CA ASP A 238 2.79 -27.20 -11.09
C ASP A 238 2.91 -26.48 -12.45
N TRP A 239 4.13 -26.08 -12.84
CA TRP A 239 4.37 -25.35 -14.10
C TRP A 239 3.74 -26.05 -15.30
N ASP A 240 3.91 -27.37 -15.39
CA ASP A 240 3.48 -28.16 -16.53
C ASP A 240 1.96 -28.19 -16.73
N ASN A 241 1.17 -28.06 -15.66
CA ASN A 241 -0.29 -27.98 -15.73
C ASN A 241 -0.80 -26.54 -15.58
N SER A 242 0.06 -25.59 -15.23
CA SER A 242 -0.30 -24.19 -15.12
C SER A 242 -0.71 -23.61 -16.48
N GLN A 243 -1.73 -22.77 -16.49
CA GLN A 243 -2.09 -22.01 -17.68
C GLN A 243 -0.98 -21.03 -18.09
N TRP A 244 -0.13 -20.63 -17.14
CA TRP A 244 1.04 -19.79 -17.41
C TRP A 244 2.03 -20.44 -18.39
N LYS A 245 2.15 -21.76 -18.42
CA LYS A 245 2.97 -22.45 -19.44
C LYS A 245 2.41 -22.28 -20.85
N ALA A 246 1.09 -22.21 -21.01
CA ALA A 246 0.49 -21.97 -22.32
C ALA A 246 0.67 -20.51 -22.78
N VAL A 247 0.69 -19.57 -21.83
CA VAL A 247 0.72 -18.12 -22.10
C VAL A 247 2.15 -17.57 -22.20
N ALA A 248 3.07 -18.09 -21.38
CA ALA A 248 4.48 -17.71 -21.35
C ALA A 248 5.38 -18.97 -21.28
N PRO A 249 5.40 -19.83 -22.31
CA PRO A 249 6.11 -21.12 -22.28
C PRO A 249 7.61 -21.00 -22.01
N ASN A 250 8.21 -19.88 -22.42
CA ASN A 250 9.65 -19.60 -22.30
C ASN A 250 9.99 -18.73 -21.08
N LEU A 251 9.08 -18.62 -20.09
CA LEU A 251 9.35 -17.89 -18.85
C LEU A 251 10.53 -18.56 -18.12
N GLN A 252 11.55 -17.75 -17.80
CA GLN A 252 12.73 -18.22 -17.08
C GLN A 252 12.37 -18.67 -15.66
N ASP A 253 13.16 -19.59 -15.10
CA ASP A 253 12.86 -20.16 -13.78
C ASP A 253 12.93 -19.11 -12.67
N ASP A 254 13.85 -18.14 -12.74
CA ASP A 254 13.95 -17.02 -11.80
C ASP A 254 12.81 -15.99 -11.92
N HIS A 255 11.97 -16.11 -12.95
CA HIS A 255 10.76 -15.31 -13.13
C HIS A 255 9.49 -16.04 -12.66
N LYS A 256 9.60 -17.32 -12.29
CA LYS A 256 8.54 -18.13 -11.68
C LYS A 256 8.71 -18.09 -10.16
N ILE A 257 7.98 -17.20 -9.50
CA ILE A 257 8.17 -16.95 -8.07
C ILE A 257 7.14 -17.76 -7.26
N ALA A 258 7.59 -18.84 -6.62
CA ALA A 258 6.79 -19.67 -5.74
C ALA A 258 6.54 -19.01 -4.37
N ALA A 259 5.64 -18.03 -4.32
CA ALA A 259 5.26 -17.34 -3.09
C ALA A 259 3.76 -17.03 -3.05
N THR A 260 3.21 -16.87 -1.85
CA THR A 260 1.90 -16.22 -1.67
C THR A 260 2.04 -14.71 -1.93
N ALA A 261 0.92 -14.05 -2.23
CA ALA A 261 0.91 -12.60 -2.42
C ALA A 261 1.44 -11.85 -1.19
N ASP A 262 1.05 -12.26 0.02
CA ASP A 262 1.49 -11.61 1.26
C ASP A 262 3.02 -11.71 1.45
N VAL A 263 3.59 -12.91 1.28
CA VAL A 263 5.04 -13.15 1.40
C VAL A 263 5.82 -12.39 0.33
N PHE A 264 5.33 -12.40 -0.91
CA PHE A 264 5.97 -11.67 -2.00
C PHE A 264 5.99 -10.15 -1.75
N MET A 265 4.86 -9.59 -1.30
CA MET A 265 4.78 -8.17 -1.00
C MET A 265 5.65 -7.77 0.19
N GLU A 266 5.72 -8.60 1.23
CA GLU A 266 6.65 -8.41 2.36
C GLU A 266 8.12 -8.34 1.91
N GLN A 267 8.54 -9.25 1.03
CA GLN A 267 9.91 -9.31 0.55
C GLN A 267 10.27 -8.10 -0.32
N ILE A 268 9.39 -7.66 -1.22
CA ILE A 268 9.61 -6.44 -2.01
C ILE A 268 9.67 -5.21 -1.12
N ALA A 269 8.73 -5.08 -0.18
CA ALA A 269 8.70 -3.94 0.72
C ALA A 269 9.95 -3.90 1.60
N SER A 270 10.38 -5.03 2.16
CA SER A 270 11.63 -5.13 2.93
C SER A 270 12.83 -4.73 2.09
N ALA A 271 12.95 -5.23 0.85
CA ALA A 271 14.04 -4.88 -0.05
C ALA A 271 14.05 -3.37 -0.39
N TYR A 272 12.88 -2.79 -0.67
CA TYR A 272 12.73 -1.36 -0.96
C TYR A 272 13.14 -0.49 0.23
N ILE A 273 12.67 -0.83 1.42
CA ILE A 273 12.98 -0.12 2.67
C ILE A 273 14.49 -0.16 2.94
N MET A 274 15.08 -1.36 2.87
CA MET A 274 16.51 -1.56 3.09
C MET A 274 17.35 -0.68 2.14
N GLU A 275 17.00 -0.63 0.86
CA GLU A 275 17.79 0.19 -0.06
C GLU A 275 17.59 1.69 0.18
N ARG A 276 16.37 2.15 0.48
CA ARG A 276 16.16 3.58 0.82
C ARG A 276 17.00 4.02 2.01
N PHE A 277 17.13 3.17 3.03
CA PHE A 277 18.01 3.48 4.15
C PHE A 277 19.50 3.37 3.79
N SER A 278 19.87 2.47 2.88
CA SER A 278 21.22 2.42 2.35
C SER A 278 21.59 3.67 1.54
N GLU A 279 20.65 4.28 0.81
CA GLU A 279 20.87 5.56 0.11
C GLU A 279 21.20 6.69 1.10
N HIS A 280 20.51 6.76 2.23
CA HIS A 280 20.82 7.74 3.30
C HIS A 280 22.21 7.51 3.88
N SER A 281 22.55 6.26 4.19
CA SER A 281 23.87 5.88 4.73
C SER A 281 24.99 6.21 3.74
N ALA A 282 24.80 5.96 2.44
CA ALA A 282 25.77 6.28 1.40
C ALA A 282 26.10 7.79 1.33
N GLY A 283 25.13 8.66 1.64
CA GLY A 283 25.33 10.10 1.75
C GLY A 283 26.21 10.54 2.93
N LEU A 284 26.39 9.66 3.93
CA LEU A 284 27.14 9.92 5.16
C LEU A 284 28.49 9.19 5.21
N ALA A 285 28.92 8.51 4.13
CA ALA A 285 30.05 7.58 4.15
C ALA A 285 31.39 8.18 4.65
N SER A 286 31.54 9.50 4.68
CA SER A 286 32.72 10.20 5.23
C SER A 286 32.62 10.54 6.72
N ASP A 287 31.46 10.31 7.36
CA ASP A 287 31.16 10.62 8.75
C ASP A 287 30.72 9.36 9.49
N GLU A 288 31.69 8.69 10.13
CA GLU A 288 31.48 7.43 10.85
C GLU A 288 30.49 7.61 12.02
N GLU A 289 30.46 8.78 12.65
CA GLU A 289 29.62 9.05 13.81
C GLU A 289 28.16 9.18 13.41
N LEU A 290 27.87 9.99 12.38
CA LEU A 290 26.50 10.13 11.86
C LEU A 290 26.00 8.83 11.22
N THR A 291 26.89 8.07 10.58
CA THR A 291 26.55 6.74 10.05
C THR A 291 26.15 5.79 11.18
N SER A 292 26.93 5.75 12.26
CA SER A 292 26.60 4.94 13.45
C SER A 292 25.26 5.37 14.09
N ASP A 293 24.97 6.66 14.15
CA ASP A 293 23.69 7.14 14.69
C ASP A 293 22.51 6.74 13.79
N LEU A 294 22.63 6.88 12.46
CA LEU A 294 21.61 6.38 11.52
C LEU A 294 21.39 4.86 11.66
N ASP A 295 22.46 4.08 11.79
CA ASP A 295 22.39 2.63 11.96
C ASP A 295 21.65 2.21 13.23
N LYS A 296 21.82 2.94 14.34
CA LYS A 296 21.05 2.69 15.58
C LYS A 296 19.56 2.88 15.34
N ALA A 297 19.15 4.01 14.76
CA ALA A 297 17.74 4.32 14.53
C ALA A 297 17.09 3.33 13.55
N THR A 298 17.77 3.01 12.45
CA THR A 298 17.27 2.06 11.43
C THR A 298 17.14 0.65 12.00
N LYS A 299 18.08 0.21 12.85
CA LYS A 299 17.96 -1.08 13.56
C LYS A 299 16.67 -1.16 14.39
N GLY A 300 16.32 -0.09 15.12
CA GLY A 300 15.08 -0.04 15.90
C GLY A 300 13.81 -0.06 15.05
N LEU A 301 13.85 0.52 13.85
CA LEU A 301 12.79 0.40 12.86
C LEU A 301 12.68 -1.02 12.29
N PHE A 302 13.80 -1.66 11.99
CA PHE A 302 13.85 -2.97 11.35
C PHE A 302 13.43 -4.13 12.26
N GLU A 303 13.25 -3.89 13.56
CA GLU A 303 12.56 -4.82 14.45
C GLU A 303 11.05 -4.95 14.11
N SER A 304 10.49 -3.97 13.40
CA SER A 304 9.12 -4.01 12.90
C SER A 304 9.04 -4.62 11.50
N ASP A 305 7.84 -5.05 11.11
CA ASP A 305 7.61 -5.55 9.75
C ASP A 305 7.54 -4.42 8.72
N ALA A 306 7.69 -4.77 7.44
CA ALA A 306 7.80 -3.82 6.34
C ALA A 306 6.56 -2.91 6.20
N LEU A 307 5.35 -3.43 6.47
CA LEU A 307 4.15 -2.62 6.41
C LEU A 307 4.12 -1.59 7.53
N SER A 308 4.50 -1.98 8.75
CA SER A 308 4.58 -1.07 9.90
C SER A 308 5.57 0.07 9.64
N VAL A 309 6.72 -0.21 9.03
CA VAL A 309 7.71 0.81 8.66
C VAL A 309 7.20 1.73 7.53
N LEU A 310 6.53 1.19 6.51
CA LEU A 310 5.92 2.00 5.45
C LEU A 310 4.82 2.92 5.99
N GLN A 311 3.97 2.41 6.88
CA GLN A 311 2.92 3.19 7.54
C GLN A 311 3.53 4.30 8.39
N TRP A 312 4.49 3.94 9.24
CA TRP A 312 5.24 4.91 10.05
C TRP A 312 5.86 6.02 9.20
N ALA A 313 6.50 5.68 8.08
CA ALA A 313 7.11 6.68 7.20
C ALA A 313 6.07 7.67 6.65
N ARG A 314 4.88 7.19 6.26
CA ARG A 314 3.79 8.07 5.82
C ARG A 314 3.24 8.93 6.95
N ASP A 315 3.08 8.34 8.13
CA ASP A 315 2.48 9.00 9.28
C ASP A 315 3.41 10.05 9.91
N VAL A 316 4.74 9.90 9.86
CA VAL A 316 5.65 10.93 10.40
C VAL A 316 5.72 12.18 9.52
N ASP A 317 5.38 12.09 8.24
CA ASP A 317 5.25 13.28 7.39
C ASP A 317 3.97 14.03 7.74
N ILE A 318 4.10 15.32 8.02
CA ILE A 318 2.94 16.16 8.36
C ILE A 318 2.12 16.58 7.14
N ASN A 319 2.65 16.37 5.93
CA ASN A 319 1.97 16.68 4.68
C ASN A 319 2.45 15.78 3.52
N PRO A 320 2.27 14.45 3.64
CA PRO A 320 2.74 13.52 2.65
C PRO A 320 1.97 13.71 1.33
N ARG A 321 2.69 13.61 0.21
CA ARG A 321 2.09 13.62 -1.12
C ARG A 321 1.99 12.21 -1.67
N VAL A 322 0.86 11.93 -2.31
CA VAL A 322 0.61 10.63 -2.94
C VAL A 322 1.52 10.49 -4.16
N GLY A 323 2.31 9.41 -4.19
CA GLY A 323 3.30 9.14 -5.24
C GLY A 323 4.67 9.78 -5.01
N GLU A 324 4.88 10.47 -3.89
CA GLU A 324 6.18 11.01 -3.48
C GLU A 324 6.72 10.18 -2.31
N ALA A 325 7.93 9.63 -2.48
CA ALA A 325 8.57 8.75 -1.50
C ALA A 325 9.03 9.52 -0.26
N VAL A 326 8.38 9.29 0.89
CA VAL A 326 8.84 9.85 2.17
C VAL A 326 10.14 9.17 2.59
N LEU A 327 10.28 7.86 2.33
CA LEU A 327 11.50 7.11 2.67
C LEU A 327 12.75 7.64 1.97
N LYS A 328 12.61 8.36 0.86
CA LYS A 328 13.72 9.00 0.14
C LYS A 328 14.06 10.40 0.66
N SER A 329 13.18 11.02 1.44
CA SER A 329 13.33 12.42 1.85
C SER A 329 14.61 12.64 2.68
N PRO A 330 15.41 13.68 2.37
CA PRO A 330 16.56 14.03 3.19
C PRO A 330 16.16 14.47 4.60
N GLU A 331 14.98 15.06 4.79
CA GLU A 331 14.41 15.41 6.09
C GLU A 331 14.19 14.16 6.95
N LEU A 332 13.73 13.06 6.34
CA LEU A 332 13.62 11.76 7.03
C LEU A 332 14.99 11.22 7.45
N GLY A 333 15.99 11.29 6.57
CA GLY A 333 17.36 10.89 6.90
C GLY A 333 17.90 11.67 8.11
N LYS A 334 17.70 13.00 8.14
CA LYS A 334 18.13 13.87 9.25
C LYS A 334 17.48 13.51 10.59
N VAL A 335 16.15 13.34 10.63
CA VAL A 335 15.49 13.00 11.90
C VAL A 335 15.92 11.64 12.42
N LEU A 336 16.28 10.70 11.55
CA LEU A 336 16.75 9.38 11.97
C LEU A 336 18.15 9.43 12.57
N ILE A 337 19.06 10.24 12.01
CA ILE A 337 20.36 10.50 12.62
C ILE A 337 20.16 11.13 14.01
N ALA A 338 19.33 12.16 14.11
CA ALA A 338 19.01 12.81 15.39
C ALA A 338 18.39 11.82 16.41
N LEU A 339 17.46 10.99 15.97
CA LEU A 339 16.88 9.93 16.80
C LEU A 339 17.95 8.94 17.29
N GLY A 340 18.86 8.52 16.42
CA GLY A 340 19.96 7.62 16.76
C GLY A 340 20.92 8.19 17.80
N ARG A 341 21.17 9.51 17.73
CA ARG A 341 21.95 10.22 18.75
C ARG A 341 21.23 10.29 20.10
N LEU A 342 19.91 10.43 20.10
CA LEU A 342 19.08 10.46 21.31
C LEU A 342 18.79 9.07 21.90
N ALA A 343 18.83 8.03 21.08
CA ALA A 343 18.48 6.65 21.43
C ALA A 343 19.27 6.08 22.63
N GLY A 344 20.53 6.49 22.79
CA GLY A 344 21.43 5.86 23.76
C GLY A 344 21.78 4.45 23.33
N THR A 345 21.46 3.45 24.15
CA THR A 345 21.77 2.03 23.93
C THR A 345 20.62 1.23 23.32
N SER A 346 19.38 1.74 23.39
CA SER A 346 18.20 1.07 22.85
C SER A 346 17.26 2.04 22.13
N VAL A 347 16.75 1.60 20.97
CA VAL A 347 15.69 2.30 20.23
C VAL A 347 14.80 1.26 19.60
N ARG A 348 13.50 1.40 19.82
CA ARG A 348 12.50 0.50 19.24
C ARG A 348 11.27 1.28 18.87
N LEU A 349 10.70 0.99 17.71
CA LEU A 349 9.39 1.50 17.34
C LEU A 349 8.32 0.84 18.23
N GLY A 350 7.70 1.63 19.09
CA GLY A 350 6.63 1.25 19.99
C GLY A 350 5.25 1.41 19.35
N HIS A 351 4.21 1.50 20.18
CA HIS A 351 2.86 1.77 19.71
C HIS A 351 2.72 3.22 19.23
N ASN A 352 1.74 3.48 18.36
CA ASN A 352 1.40 4.83 17.89
C ASN A 352 2.57 5.63 17.30
N HIS A 353 3.52 4.95 16.64
CA HIS A 353 4.63 5.60 15.91
C HIS A 353 5.64 6.33 16.80
N VAL A 354 5.63 6.06 18.11
CA VAL A 354 6.59 6.59 19.09
C VAL A 354 7.74 5.61 19.26
N PHE A 355 8.96 6.14 19.33
CA PHE A 355 10.14 5.36 19.68
C PHE A 355 10.35 5.34 21.19
N ASP A 356 10.52 4.14 21.73
CA ASP A 356 11.02 3.95 23.09
C ASP A 356 12.54 4.06 23.07
N THR A 357 13.08 5.02 23.83
CA THR A 357 14.53 5.26 23.98
C THR A 357 14.94 5.27 25.44
N ASP A 358 16.26 5.19 25.70
CA ASP A 358 16.79 5.30 27.07
C ASP A 358 16.49 6.67 27.71
N GLN A 359 16.25 7.71 26.90
CA GLN A 359 15.91 9.06 27.36
C GLN A 359 14.40 9.30 27.48
N GLY A 360 13.58 8.29 27.19
CA GLY A 360 12.12 8.37 27.18
C GLY A 360 11.50 8.27 25.78
N PRO A 361 10.17 8.44 25.68
CA PRO A 361 9.45 8.38 24.40
C PRO A 361 9.85 9.51 23.46
N VAL A 362 10.17 9.18 22.21
CA VAL A 362 10.50 10.15 21.15
C VAL A 362 9.56 9.94 19.97
N GLU A 363 8.89 11.00 19.54
CA GLU A 363 8.08 11.00 18.33
C GLU A 363 8.74 11.86 17.25
N VAL A 364 8.74 11.37 16.01
CA VAL A 364 9.38 12.02 14.88
C VAL A 364 8.34 12.70 14.00
N LEU A 365 8.60 13.94 13.58
CA LEU A 365 7.80 14.64 12.57
C LEU A 365 8.69 15.20 11.47
N VAL A 366 8.32 14.96 10.22
CA VAL A 366 9.01 15.52 9.05
C VAL A 366 8.05 16.35 8.22
N ALA A 367 8.60 17.35 7.53
CA ALA A 367 7.89 18.06 6.49
C ALA A 367 8.65 17.91 5.17
N THR A 368 8.22 16.96 4.34
CA THR A 368 8.83 16.74 3.00
C THR A 368 8.47 17.87 2.02
N GLN A 369 7.36 18.56 2.30
CA GLN A 369 6.89 19.70 1.53
C GLN A 369 7.27 21.02 2.21
N MET A 370 7.38 22.08 1.40
CA MET A 370 7.55 23.43 1.92
C MET A 370 6.31 23.85 2.71
N VAL A 371 6.43 23.85 4.03
CA VAL A 371 5.40 24.31 4.97
C VAL A 371 6.00 25.31 5.97
N PRO A 372 5.17 26.20 6.54
CA PRO A 372 5.64 27.06 7.63
C PRO A 372 6.03 26.22 8.86
N PRO A 373 7.13 26.55 9.58
CA PRO A 373 7.57 25.82 10.77
C PRO A 373 6.50 25.73 11.87
N ARG A 374 5.63 26.74 11.95
CA ARG A 374 4.46 26.73 12.84
C ARG A 374 3.58 25.49 12.64
N ARG A 375 3.53 24.92 11.43
CA ARG A 375 2.72 23.74 11.16
C ARG A 375 3.25 22.50 11.88
N LEU A 376 4.57 22.34 11.99
CA LEU A 376 5.18 21.26 12.78
C LEU A 376 4.80 21.38 14.26
N VAL A 377 4.81 22.61 14.80
CA VAL A 377 4.42 22.89 16.19
C VAL A 377 2.94 22.56 16.42
N GLU A 378 2.04 23.00 15.52
CA GLU A 378 0.61 22.70 15.62
C GLU A 378 0.31 21.19 15.57
N VAL A 379 1.06 20.44 14.75
CA VAL A 379 0.91 18.98 14.70
C VAL A 379 1.45 18.33 15.97
N ALA A 380 2.59 18.77 16.49
CA ALA A 380 3.11 18.28 17.77
C ALA A 380 2.16 18.57 18.94
N GLU A 381 1.55 19.76 19.00
CA GLU A 381 0.52 20.11 19.98
C GLU A 381 -0.69 19.17 19.88
N PHE A 382 -1.19 18.95 18.66
CA PHE A 382 -2.32 18.05 18.43
C PHE A 382 -2.01 16.60 18.84
N ARG A 383 -0.83 16.08 18.49
CA ARG A 383 -0.43 14.71 18.86
C ARG A 383 -0.19 14.57 20.35
N LEU A 384 0.43 15.55 20.99
CA LEU A 384 0.60 15.56 22.45
C LEU A 384 -0.74 15.53 23.18
N GLN A 385 -1.73 16.28 22.68
CA GLN A 385 -3.09 16.20 23.19
C GLN A 385 -3.67 14.79 23.00
N ALA A 386 -3.49 14.16 21.83
CA ALA A 386 -3.97 12.81 21.59
C ALA A 386 -3.36 11.79 22.57
N HIS A 387 -2.04 11.85 22.82
CA HIS A 387 -1.35 11.04 23.83
C HIS A 387 -1.97 11.23 25.22
N ALA A 388 -2.18 12.47 25.65
CA ALA A 388 -2.78 12.77 26.95
C ALA A 388 -4.22 12.25 27.08
N HIS A 389 -5.04 12.35 26.02
CA HIS A 389 -6.40 11.80 26.01
C HIS A 389 -6.41 10.27 26.10
N GLN A 390 -5.37 9.61 25.58
CA GLN A 390 -5.21 8.15 25.60
C GLN A 390 -4.52 7.65 26.88
N GLY A 391 -4.00 8.55 27.72
CA GLY A 391 -3.24 8.19 28.93
C GLY A 391 -1.84 7.67 28.63
N GLU A 392 -1.29 8.05 27.48
CA GLU A 392 0.02 7.62 27.00
C GLU A 392 1.14 8.56 27.48
N PRO A 393 2.40 8.07 27.58
CA PRO A 393 3.55 8.90 27.91
C PRO A 393 3.70 10.07 26.93
N HIS A 394 4.03 11.26 27.44
CA HIS A 394 4.23 12.45 26.60
C HIS A 394 5.59 12.36 25.88
N PRO A 395 5.61 12.27 24.54
CA PRO A 395 6.87 12.17 23.81
C PRO A 395 7.59 13.51 23.72
N ARG A 396 8.92 13.44 23.60
CA ARG A 396 9.71 14.52 22.98
C ARG A 396 9.54 14.44 21.47
N PHE A 397 9.33 15.57 20.82
CA PHE A 397 9.23 15.66 19.36
C PHE A 397 10.57 16.04 18.74
N VAL A 398 11.07 15.19 17.83
CA VAL A 398 12.23 15.47 16.99
C VAL A 398 11.74 15.77 15.59
N VAL A 399 12.11 16.94 15.07
CA VAL A 399 11.52 17.44 13.82
C VAL A 399 12.54 17.86 12.78
N ALA A 400 12.21 17.68 11.50
CA ALA A 400 12.99 18.25 10.39
C ALA A 400 12.11 18.77 9.25
N GLY A 401 12.63 19.78 8.54
CA GLY A 401 11.97 20.44 7.42
C GLY A 401 11.25 21.72 7.83
N GLY A 402 10.47 22.27 6.89
CA GLY A 402 9.80 23.56 7.05
C GLY A 402 10.69 24.77 6.72
N VAL A 403 10.06 25.94 6.51
CA VAL A 403 10.75 27.15 6.04
C VAL A 403 11.06 28.13 7.18
N GLY A 404 12.32 28.18 7.61
CA GLY A 404 12.80 29.13 8.62
C GLY A 404 12.89 28.52 10.03
N PRO A 405 13.28 29.32 11.04
CA PRO A 405 13.49 28.81 12.39
C PRO A 405 12.18 28.33 13.03
N ILE A 406 12.24 27.27 13.81
CA ILE A 406 11.09 26.80 14.58
C ILE A 406 10.78 27.81 15.69
N PRO A 407 9.56 28.39 15.72
CA PRO A 407 9.17 29.27 16.81
C PRO A 407 9.11 28.46 18.10
N LYS A 408 9.71 29.00 19.19
CA LYS A 408 9.54 28.40 20.51
C LYS A 408 8.04 28.30 20.82
N PRO A 409 7.54 27.15 21.32
CA PRO A 409 6.15 27.02 21.74
C PRO A 409 5.81 28.16 22.69
N ARG A 410 4.65 28.80 22.49
CA ARG A 410 4.24 29.91 23.36
C ARG A 410 3.94 29.34 24.75
N SER A 411 4.87 29.51 25.70
CA SER A 411 4.53 29.39 27.11
C SER A 411 3.46 30.44 27.42
N LEU A 412 2.37 30.05 28.07
CA LEU A 412 1.44 31.02 28.64
C LEU A 412 2.21 31.92 29.63
N PRO A 413 1.77 33.19 29.84
CA PRO A 413 2.30 34.00 30.92
C PRO A 413 2.20 33.24 32.25
N ASN A 414 3.28 33.21 33.04
CA ASN A 414 3.35 32.52 34.34
C ASN A 414 2.35 33.02 35.40
N ASN A 415 1.45 33.94 35.06
CA ASN A 415 0.37 34.41 35.91
C ASN A 415 -0.76 35.01 35.07
N ILE A 416 -1.89 34.33 35.04
CA ILE A 416 -3.21 34.96 34.91
C ILE A 416 -3.94 34.72 36.23
N MET A 417 -3.28 35.06 37.35
CA MET A 417 -3.96 35.26 38.64
C MET A 417 -4.24 36.76 38.77
N GLY A 418 -5.20 37.24 37.98
CA GLY A 418 -5.97 38.41 38.37
C GLY A 418 -7.12 37.89 39.20
N GLU A 419 -7.12 38.22 40.49
CA GLU A 419 -8.17 38.00 41.50
C GLU A 419 -9.44 37.30 40.96
N SER A 420 -9.51 35.97 41.07
CA SER A 420 -10.71 35.19 40.77
C SER A 420 -11.18 34.44 42.01
N ASP A 421 -12.47 34.60 42.33
CA ASP A 421 -13.21 33.95 43.41
C ASP A 421 -12.97 32.43 43.45
N GLU A 422 -12.87 31.86 44.66
CA GLU A 422 -12.65 30.42 44.95
C GLU A 422 -13.73 29.47 44.39
N LEU A 423 -14.72 29.98 43.65
CA LEU A 423 -15.83 29.23 43.06
C LEU A 423 -15.76 29.12 41.53
N ASP A 424 -14.75 29.70 40.88
CA ASP A 424 -14.64 29.74 39.41
C ASP A 424 -13.43 28.95 38.86
N ILE A 425 -13.02 27.89 39.58
CA ILE A 425 -12.04 26.91 39.06
C ILE A 425 -12.79 25.97 38.10
N VAL A 426 -12.96 26.41 36.87
CA VAL A 426 -13.02 25.48 35.75
C VAL A 426 -11.58 24.98 35.57
N ASP A 427 -11.30 23.75 35.98
CA ASP A 427 -10.09 23.02 35.55
C ASP A 427 -10.13 22.91 34.02
N GLY A 428 -9.71 23.96 33.34
CA GLY A 428 -9.39 23.91 31.91
C GLY A 428 -8.27 22.89 31.72
N PRO A 429 -8.22 22.18 30.58
CA PRO A 429 -7.14 21.26 30.33
C PRO A 429 -5.81 22.00 30.50
N LEU A 430 -4.94 21.47 31.36
CA LEU A 430 -3.55 21.90 31.47
C LEU A 430 -3.02 22.07 30.04
N ALA A 431 -2.68 23.31 29.66
CA ALA A 431 -2.23 23.59 28.31
C ALA A 431 -0.89 22.87 28.11
N LEU A 432 -0.96 21.67 27.50
CA LEU A 432 0.22 20.86 27.21
C LEU A 432 1.06 21.59 26.16
N VAL A 433 2.33 21.81 26.48
CA VAL A 433 3.30 22.43 25.59
C VAL A 433 4.25 21.33 25.11
N PRO A 434 4.38 21.09 23.79
CA PRO A 434 5.26 20.05 23.28
C PRO A 434 6.75 20.41 23.47
N ASP A 435 7.52 19.42 23.91
CA ASP A 435 9.00 19.48 23.91
C ASP A 435 9.49 19.18 22.48
N ILE A 436 9.81 20.23 21.73
CA ILE A 436 10.21 20.13 20.31
C ILE A 436 11.70 20.48 20.18
N THR A 437 12.47 19.59 19.55
CA THR A 437 13.87 19.84 19.19
C THR A 437 14.06 19.61 17.69
N HIS A 438 14.78 20.52 17.02
CA HIS A 438 15.08 20.36 15.60
C HIS A 438 16.23 19.35 15.39
N ALA A 439 16.14 18.50 14.37
CA ALA A 439 17.14 17.47 14.10
C ALA A 439 18.55 18.05 13.92
N ASP A 440 18.68 19.17 13.19
CA ASP A 440 19.99 19.84 13.02
C ASP A 440 20.59 20.32 14.35
N GLU A 441 19.78 20.65 15.37
CA GLU A 441 20.27 21.03 16.70
C GLU A 441 20.81 19.83 17.48
N VAL A 442 20.14 18.67 17.36
CA VAL A 442 20.58 17.41 17.96
C VAL A 442 21.86 16.90 17.31
N ILE A 443 21.97 17.01 15.99
CA ILE A 443 23.13 16.57 15.22
C ILE A 443 24.36 17.44 15.51
N ALA A 444 24.15 18.75 15.77
CA ALA A 444 25.24 19.68 16.08
C ALA A 444 25.74 19.62 17.53
N ALA A 445 24.95 19.04 18.44
CA ALA A 445 25.29 18.83 19.85
C ALA A 445 26.12 17.55 20.02
#